data_AF-X0ZL64-F1
#
_entry.id   AF-X0ZL64-F1
#
_cell.length_a   1.000
_cell.length_b   1.000
_cell.length_c   1.000
_cell.angle_alpha   90.00
_cell.angle_beta   90.00
_cell.angle_gamma   90.00
#
_symmetry.space_group_name_H-M   'P 1'
#
loop_
_entity.id
_entity.type
_entity.pdbx_description
1 polymer ?
#
loop_
_entity_poly.entity_id
_entity_poly.type
_entity_poly.pdbx_seq_one_letter_code
_entity_poly.pdbx_strand_id
1 'polypeptide(L)'
;TFVGLVYSRGSKEIKETILNGLEERFSKLHREGRIHIHDLEAYGETYNCLTPNILKGFPYEEYTNYSDFKKMIELFNYYRHIIVGLGNEQSGGIAFANFDEEVEIIYNKLNIAKNEINFQNLRDCIDSFLKWIHEARDRCGQVQYYVTLNLGLATGEISRFVTSSVLKCFMASKYIRPNIIFKLKDGINRKKGDNNYDLFRIAMECTCKKMIPTYFLCDSNHNLKVDPFKIALMGCRSKVYQNEYGEDTTIGRSNIVYNTINLPRIALEIDKNNPNLSKEEKIDLFKKNWLEIADDVKDLLFDRYDKICKQDSDDFPCNTQHNLRII
;
A
#
# COMPACT_ATOMS: atom_id res chain seq x y z
N THR A 1 18.14 -15.33 -8.76
CA THR A 1 18.83 -14.47 -9.77
C THR A 1 20.16 -14.04 -9.18
N PHE A 2 21.12 -13.61 -10.02
CA PHE A 2 22.39 -13.05 -9.54
C PHE A 2 22.16 -11.85 -8.59
N VAL A 3 21.31 -10.89 -8.99
CA VAL A 3 20.92 -9.72 -8.18
C VAL A 3 20.34 -10.14 -6.83
N GLY A 4 19.41 -11.11 -6.84
CA GLY A 4 18.80 -11.59 -5.62
C GLY A 4 19.81 -12.22 -4.64
N LEU A 5 20.80 -12.96 -5.13
CA LEU A 5 21.83 -13.53 -4.26
C LEU A 5 22.66 -12.44 -3.57
N VAL A 6 23.05 -11.41 -4.32
CA VAL A 6 23.78 -10.25 -3.78
C VAL A 6 22.93 -9.53 -2.73
N TYR A 7 21.67 -9.22 -3.07
CA TYR A 7 20.73 -8.57 -2.15
C TYR A 7 20.53 -9.39 -0.86
N SER A 8 20.29 -10.71 -0.95
CA SER A 8 20.06 -11.54 0.22
C SER A 8 21.28 -11.61 1.15
N ARG A 9 22.51 -11.63 0.60
CA ARG A 9 23.74 -11.60 1.41
C ARG A 9 23.90 -10.26 2.10
N GLY A 10 23.79 -9.16 1.37
CA GLY A 10 23.87 -7.80 1.93
C GLY A 10 22.80 -7.54 2.98
N SER A 11 21.54 -7.90 2.70
CA SER A 11 20.42 -7.78 3.65
C SER A 11 20.70 -8.52 4.96
N LYS A 12 21.26 -9.75 4.90
CA LYS A 12 21.59 -10.51 6.12
C LYS A 12 22.69 -9.82 6.95
N GLU A 13 23.73 -9.32 6.28
CA GLU A 13 24.84 -8.62 6.95
C GLU A 13 24.39 -7.30 7.58
N ILE A 14 23.63 -6.50 6.84
CA ILE A 14 23.04 -5.24 7.31
C ILE A 14 22.16 -5.48 8.54
N LYS A 15 21.29 -6.50 8.50
CA LYS A 15 20.42 -6.86 9.63
C LYS A 15 21.21 -7.14 10.91
N GLU A 16 22.27 -7.95 10.83
CA GLU A 16 23.09 -8.26 12.01
C GLU A 16 23.86 -7.03 12.49
N THR A 17 24.43 -6.23 11.59
CA THR A 17 25.13 -4.99 11.93
C THR A 17 24.22 -4.03 12.68
N ILE A 18 23.01 -3.80 12.16
CA ILE A 18 22.00 -2.94 12.82
C ILE A 18 21.63 -3.53 14.17
N LEU A 19 21.28 -4.82 14.23
CA LEU A 19 20.83 -5.44 15.47
C LEU A 19 21.91 -5.42 16.57
N ASN A 20 23.19 -5.52 16.20
CA ASN A 20 24.32 -5.40 17.12
C ASN A 20 24.62 -3.96 17.54
N GLY A 21 24.26 -2.98 16.71
CA GLY A 21 24.45 -1.55 17.00
C GLY A 21 23.28 -0.88 17.73
N LEU A 22 22.12 -1.54 17.84
CA LEU A 22 20.98 -1.04 18.60
C LEU A 22 21.24 -1.08 20.11
N GLU A 23 20.57 -0.20 20.85
CA GLU A 23 20.49 -0.29 22.31
C GLU A 23 20.07 -1.71 22.74
N GLU A 24 20.74 -2.23 23.77
CA GLU A 24 20.57 -3.62 24.21
C GLU A 24 19.11 -3.97 24.53
N ARG A 25 18.37 -3.02 25.12
CA ARG A 25 16.93 -3.21 25.43
C ARG A 25 16.11 -3.54 24.19
N PHE A 26 16.38 -2.92 23.04
CA PHE A 26 15.65 -3.17 21.80
C PHE A 26 16.10 -4.46 21.12
N SER A 27 17.40 -4.65 20.99
CA SER A 27 17.97 -5.82 20.30
C SER A 27 17.66 -7.12 21.03
N LYS A 28 17.68 -7.10 22.37
CA LYS A 28 17.29 -8.23 23.21
C LYS A 28 15.82 -8.62 23.00
N LEU A 29 14.90 -7.66 23.02
CA LEU A 29 13.48 -7.94 22.78
C LEU A 29 13.24 -8.59 21.41
N HIS A 30 13.98 -8.17 20.38
CA HIS A 30 13.93 -8.79 19.06
C HIS A 30 14.52 -10.21 19.05
N ARG A 31 15.74 -10.38 19.59
CA ARG A 31 16.46 -11.67 19.61
C ARG A 31 15.70 -12.74 20.41
N GLU A 32 15.01 -12.34 21.47
CA GLU A 32 14.22 -13.23 22.32
C GLU A 32 12.79 -13.47 21.78
N GLY A 33 12.43 -12.82 20.67
CA GLY A 33 11.13 -12.98 20.01
C GLY A 33 9.96 -12.37 20.79
N ARG A 34 10.23 -11.43 21.71
CA ARG A 34 9.18 -10.64 22.39
C ARG A 34 8.62 -9.57 21.48
N ILE A 35 9.46 -9.02 20.61
CA ILE A 35 9.03 -8.16 19.50
C ILE A 35 9.61 -8.67 18.18
N HIS A 36 9.06 -8.20 17.08
CA HIS A 36 9.65 -8.31 15.76
C HIS A 36 9.83 -6.91 15.16
N ILE A 37 11.07 -6.60 14.79
CA ILE A 37 11.44 -5.35 14.13
C ILE A 37 11.37 -5.65 12.64
N HIS A 38 10.36 -5.09 11.97
CA HIS A 38 10.13 -5.34 10.54
C HIS A 38 11.10 -4.53 9.68
N ASP A 39 11.40 -5.06 8.50
CA ASP A 39 12.26 -4.45 7.49
C ASP A 39 13.58 -3.92 8.08
N LEU A 40 14.24 -4.75 8.88
CA LEU A 40 15.44 -4.37 9.61
C LEU A 40 16.60 -3.98 8.65
N GLU A 41 16.61 -4.49 7.42
CA GLU A 41 17.54 -4.06 6.37
C GLU A 41 17.34 -2.61 5.91
N ALA A 42 16.17 -2.02 6.16
CA ALA A 42 15.81 -0.66 5.80
C ALA A 42 15.80 0.27 7.03
N TYR A 43 16.35 -0.17 8.16
CA TYR A 43 16.29 0.56 9.42
C TYR A 43 17.04 1.89 9.33
N GLY A 44 16.31 3.00 9.43
CA GLY A 44 16.89 4.34 9.34
C GLY A 44 17.17 4.80 7.91
N GLU A 45 17.09 3.91 6.92
CA GLU A 45 17.37 4.20 5.50
C GLU A 45 16.11 4.65 4.76
N THR A 46 14.97 4.03 5.04
CA THR A 46 13.71 4.39 4.37
C THR A 46 12.46 4.10 5.21
N TYR A 47 11.35 4.67 4.76
CA TYR A 47 9.99 4.40 5.18
C TYR A 47 9.42 3.12 4.54
N ASN A 48 8.26 2.69 5.06
CA ASN A 48 7.62 1.46 4.65
C ASN A 48 6.71 1.64 3.42
N CYS A 49 5.46 2.09 3.61
CA CYS A 49 4.48 2.16 2.52
C CYS A 49 4.15 3.61 2.15
N LEU A 50 3.71 3.84 0.92
CA LEU A 50 3.20 5.13 0.43
C LEU A 50 1.93 4.94 -0.41
N THR A 51 0.99 5.86 -0.25
CA THR A 51 -0.10 6.08 -1.21
C THR A 51 0.24 7.30 -2.05
N PRO A 52 0.93 7.18 -3.20
CA PRO A 52 1.43 8.33 -3.93
C PRO A 52 0.33 9.22 -4.53
N ASN A 53 0.55 10.53 -4.56
CA ASN A 53 -0.29 11.47 -5.29
C ASN A 53 0.11 11.54 -6.78
N ILE A 54 -0.45 10.63 -7.57
CA ILE A 54 -0.13 10.48 -9.00
C ILE A 54 -0.55 11.71 -9.81
N LEU A 55 -1.69 12.30 -9.47
CA LEU A 55 -2.26 13.41 -10.23
C LEU A 55 -1.41 14.68 -10.17
N LYS A 56 -0.66 14.88 -9.08
CA LYS A 56 0.22 16.04 -8.87
C LYS A 56 1.52 15.91 -9.67
N GLY A 57 2.08 14.71 -9.76
CA GLY A 57 3.35 14.43 -10.43
C GLY A 57 3.26 14.12 -11.92
N PHE A 58 2.05 13.87 -12.44
CA PHE A 58 1.87 13.42 -13.81
C PHE A 58 2.27 14.50 -14.83
N PRO A 59 3.16 14.22 -15.79
CA PRO A 59 3.68 15.21 -16.74
C PRO A 59 2.72 15.46 -17.91
N TYR A 60 1.58 16.11 -17.64
CA TYR A 60 0.52 16.33 -18.65
C TYR A 60 1.02 17.03 -19.93
N GLU A 61 1.86 18.06 -19.77
CA GLU A 61 2.35 18.88 -20.88
C GLU A 61 3.19 18.07 -21.88
N GLU A 62 3.99 17.12 -21.38
CA GLU A 62 4.83 16.25 -22.21
C GLU A 62 4.01 15.40 -23.18
N TYR A 63 2.79 14.99 -22.77
CA TYR A 63 1.96 14.07 -23.54
C TYR A 63 0.87 14.76 -24.36
N THR A 64 0.74 16.08 -24.26
CA THR A 64 -0.38 16.83 -24.87
C THR A 64 -0.48 16.63 -26.39
N ASN A 65 0.67 16.59 -27.08
CA ASN A 65 0.75 16.47 -28.54
C ASN A 65 0.81 15.02 -29.04
N TYR A 66 0.71 14.03 -28.16
CA TYR A 66 0.71 12.62 -28.56
C TYR A 66 -0.64 12.19 -29.13
N SER A 67 -0.64 11.13 -29.95
CA SER A 67 -1.88 10.47 -30.34
C SER A 67 -2.58 9.89 -29.11
N ASP A 68 -3.90 9.75 -29.16
CA ASP A 68 -4.70 9.15 -28.09
C ASP A 68 -4.15 7.79 -27.63
N PHE A 69 -3.76 6.95 -28.60
CA PHE A 69 -3.14 5.67 -28.30
C PHE A 69 -1.84 5.80 -27.50
N LYS A 70 -0.95 6.70 -27.93
CA LYS A 70 0.32 6.94 -27.23
C LYS A 70 0.08 7.56 -25.84
N LYS A 71 -0.87 8.49 -25.70
CA LYS A 71 -1.28 9.05 -24.40
C LYS A 71 -1.70 7.96 -23.41
N MET A 72 -2.48 6.98 -23.86
CA MET A 72 -2.86 5.84 -23.01
C MET A 72 -1.65 4.97 -22.65
N ILE A 73 -0.75 4.68 -23.58
CA ILE A 73 0.50 3.96 -23.28
C ILE A 73 1.31 4.69 -22.21
N GLU A 74 1.52 6.00 -22.37
CA GLU A 74 2.33 6.78 -21.44
C GLU A 74 1.67 6.94 -20.06
N LEU A 75 0.34 6.98 -20.00
CA LEU A 75 -0.39 6.93 -18.73
C LEU A 75 0.02 5.69 -17.93
N PHE A 76 -0.01 4.49 -18.51
CA PHE A 76 0.37 3.27 -17.79
C PHE A 76 1.89 3.09 -17.64
N ASN A 77 2.70 3.66 -18.56
CA ASN A 77 4.16 3.73 -18.36
C ASN A 77 4.49 4.58 -17.14
N TYR A 78 3.79 5.69 -16.92
CA TYR A 78 3.99 6.51 -15.73
C TYR A 78 3.71 5.72 -14.46
N TYR A 79 2.58 5.00 -14.37
CA TYR A 79 2.33 4.10 -13.24
C TYR A 79 3.45 3.07 -13.05
N ARG A 80 3.95 2.45 -14.13
CA ARG A 80 5.09 1.51 -14.05
C ARG A 80 6.35 2.18 -13.51
N HIS A 81 6.67 3.38 -14.00
CA HIS A 81 7.83 4.16 -13.59
C HIS A 81 7.77 4.49 -12.09
N ILE A 82 6.61 4.99 -11.61
CA ILE A 82 6.38 5.26 -10.19
C ILE A 82 6.49 3.98 -9.35
N ILE A 83 5.95 2.85 -9.82
CA ILE A 83 6.03 1.57 -9.10
C ILE A 83 7.48 1.10 -8.94
N VAL A 84 8.28 1.20 -10.02
CA VAL A 84 9.68 0.80 -10.00
C VAL A 84 10.51 1.75 -9.11
N GLY A 85 10.35 3.06 -9.27
CA GLY A 85 11.06 4.07 -8.49
C GLY A 85 10.77 3.94 -6.99
N LEU A 86 9.48 3.99 -6.62
CA LEU A 86 9.07 3.81 -5.22
C LEU A 86 9.49 2.45 -4.67
N GLY A 87 9.47 1.39 -5.49
CA GLY A 87 9.89 0.06 -5.05
C GLY A 87 11.38 -0.07 -4.70
N ASN A 88 12.20 0.90 -5.10
CA ASN A 88 13.60 1.05 -4.67
C ASN A 88 13.77 2.06 -3.52
N GLU A 89 12.81 2.97 -3.34
CA GLU A 89 12.83 4.00 -2.30
C GLU A 89 12.10 3.61 -1.03
N GLN A 90 11.46 2.44 -0.95
CA GLN A 90 10.66 2.04 0.21
C GLN A 90 10.69 0.52 0.49
N SER A 91 10.51 0.12 1.75
CA SER A 91 10.48 -1.30 2.13
C SER A 91 9.12 -1.98 1.92
N GLY A 92 8.06 -1.19 1.75
CA GLY A 92 6.67 -1.64 1.80
C GLY A 92 5.90 -1.69 0.49
N GLY A 93 4.58 -1.68 0.63
CA GLY A 93 3.63 -1.69 -0.49
C GLY A 93 3.29 -0.29 -1.01
N ILE A 94 2.89 -0.24 -2.28
CA ILE A 94 2.44 0.96 -2.99
C ILE A 94 0.93 0.84 -3.19
N ALA A 95 0.19 1.90 -2.90
CA ALA A 95 -1.26 1.89 -3.13
C ALA A 95 -1.73 3.12 -3.91
N PHE A 96 -2.52 2.86 -4.94
CA PHE A 96 -3.22 3.90 -5.69
C PHE A 96 -4.60 4.08 -5.04
N ALA A 97 -4.92 5.31 -4.66
CA ALA A 97 -5.99 5.58 -3.70
C ALA A 97 -7.37 5.49 -4.32
N ASN A 98 -7.48 5.95 -5.57
CA ASN A 98 -8.70 5.91 -6.38
C ASN A 98 -8.29 5.65 -7.83
N PHE A 99 -7.71 4.48 -8.11
CA PHE A 99 -7.07 4.19 -9.39
C PHE A 99 -8.00 4.43 -10.60
N ASP A 100 -9.28 4.11 -10.45
CA ASP A 100 -10.31 4.35 -11.46
C ASP A 100 -10.55 5.84 -11.73
N GLU A 101 -10.67 6.64 -10.66
CA GLU A 101 -10.82 8.09 -10.75
C GLU A 101 -9.55 8.78 -11.25
N GLU A 102 -8.38 8.35 -10.76
CA GLU A 102 -7.07 8.88 -11.15
C GLU A 102 -6.86 8.70 -12.66
N VAL A 103 -7.15 7.51 -13.20
CA VAL A 103 -7.11 7.25 -14.65
C VAL A 103 -8.10 8.12 -15.40
N GLU A 104 -9.34 8.29 -14.92
CA GLU A 104 -10.34 9.15 -15.57
C GLU A 104 -9.91 10.62 -15.62
N ILE A 105 -9.38 11.16 -14.52
CA ILE A 105 -8.88 12.53 -14.46
C ILE A 105 -7.75 12.74 -15.47
N ILE A 106 -6.78 11.82 -15.52
CA ILE A 106 -5.67 11.90 -16.48
C ILE A 106 -6.18 11.78 -17.92
N TYR A 107 -7.06 10.81 -18.18
CA TYR A 107 -7.64 10.57 -19.50
C TYR A 107 -8.34 11.82 -20.06
N ASN A 108 -9.15 12.48 -19.21
CA ASN A 108 -9.85 13.71 -19.58
C ASN A 108 -8.89 14.89 -19.76
N LYS A 109 -7.90 15.08 -18.88
CA LYS A 109 -6.91 16.16 -18.99
C LYS A 109 -6.02 16.04 -20.23
N LEU A 110 -5.74 14.82 -20.66
CA LEU A 110 -5.01 14.55 -21.92
C LEU A 110 -5.90 14.69 -23.16
N ASN A 111 -7.18 15.04 -23.01
CA ASN A 111 -8.17 15.19 -24.09
C ASN A 111 -8.27 13.96 -25.00
N ILE A 112 -8.21 12.76 -24.42
CA ILE A 112 -8.34 11.51 -25.17
C ILE A 112 -9.80 11.34 -25.57
N ALA A 113 -10.07 11.04 -26.85
CA ALA A 113 -11.44 10.96 -27.35
C ALA A 113 -12.17 9.73 -26.79
N LYS A 114 -13.42 9.92 -26.34
CA LYS A 114 -14.29 8.85 -25.83
C LYS A 114 -14.99 8.13 -26.97
N ASN A 115 -14.27 7.22 -27.62
CA ASN A 115 -14.79 6.39 -28.70
C ASN A 115 -14.44 4.92 -28.47
N GLU A 116 -15.12 4.03 -29.18
CA GLU A 116 -15.00 2.58 -29.01
C GLU A 116 -13.55 2.08 -29.15
N ILE A 117 -12.80 2.61 -30.13
CA ILE A 117 -11.40 2.24 -30.36
C ILE A 117 -10.54 2.60 -29.15
N ASN A 118 -10.71 3.80 -28.60
CA ASN A 118 -9.94 4.23 -27.44
C ASN A 118 -10.36 3.50 -26.15
N PHE A 119 -11.63 3.12 -26.00
CA PHE A 119 -12.03 2.25 -24.89
C PHE A 119 -11.42 0.86 -25.01
N GLN A 120 -11.35 0.29 -26.22
CA GLN A 120 -10.68 -0.98 -26.45
C GLN A 120 -9.18 -0.88 -26.14
N ASN A 121 -8.49 0.15 -26.65
CA ASN A 121 -7.09 0.41 -26.34
C ASN A 121 -6.84 0.60 -24.84
N LEU A 122 -7.75 1.29 -24.14
CA LEU A 122 -7.67 1.48 -22.69
C LEU A 122 -7.77 0.15 -21.95
N ARG A 123 -8.69 -0.74 -22.36
CA ARG A 123 -8.80 -2.10 -21.81
C ARG A 123 -7.51 -2.89 -22.01
N ASP A 124 -6.93 -2.84 -23.20
CA ASP A 124 -5.71 -3.57 -23.53
C ASP A 124 -4.50 -3.04 -22.75
N CYS A 125 -4.42 -1.72 -22.54
CA CYS A 125 -3.40 -1.12 -21.67
C CYS A 125 -3.58 -1.52 -20.20
N ILE A 126 -4.82 -1.59 -19.69
CA ILE A 126 -5.12 -2.07 -18.34
C ILE A 126 -4.68 -3.53 -18.19
N ASP A 127 -5.06 -4.41 -19.12
CA ASP A 127 -4.69 -5.83 -19.07
C ASP A 127 -3.17 -6.00 -19.08
N SER A 128 -2.48 -5.30 -19.99
CA SER A 128 -1.02 -5.29 -20.07
C SER A 128 -0.36 -4.77 -18.78
N PHE A 129 -0.95 -3.76 -18.15
CA PHE A 129 -0.49 -3.24 -16.86
C PHE A 129 -0.66 -4.27 -15.72
N LEU A 130 -1.82 -4.94 -15.63
CA LEU A 130 -2.06 -6.00 -14.65
C LEU A 130 -1.11 -7.18 -14.86
N LYS A 131 -0.91 -7.59 -16.12
CA LYS A 131 0.06 -8.62 -16.50
C LYS A 131 1.46 -8.25 -16.04
N TRP A 132 1.90 -7.01 -16.30
CA TRP A 132 3.22 -6.54 -15.88
C TRP A 132 3.37 -6.57 -14.36
N ILE A 133 2.39 -6.10 -13.57
CA ILE A 133 2.46 -6.20 -12.10
C ILE A 133 2.57 -7.66 -11.64
N HIS A 134 1.87 -8.57 -12.32
CA HIS A 134 1.93 -10.00 -12.03
C HIS A 134 3.28 -10.64 -12.40
N GLU A 135 3.96 -10.18 -13.44
CA GLU A 135 5.17 -10.84 -13.95
C GLU A 135 6.47 -10.20 -13.47
N ALA A 136 6.48 -8.88 -13.23
CA ALA A 136 7.66 -8.12 -12.83
C ALA A 136 8.27 -8.66 -11.53
N ARG A 137 9.59 -8.91 -11.52
CA ARG A 137 10.35 -9.43 -10.36
C ARG A 137 11.56 -8.57 -10.02
N ASP A 138 11.50 -7.32 -10.43
CA ASP A 138 12.61 -6.38 -10.37
C ASP A 138 12.89 -5.92 -8.92
N ARG A 139 11.88 -6.01 -8.04
CA ARG A 139 12.05 -5.69 -6.61
C ARG A 139 13.03 -6.65 -5.95
N CYS A 140 14.15 -6.10 -5.49
CA CYS A 140 15.29 -6.84 -4.93
C CYS A 140 15.82 -7.95 -5.87
N GLY A 141 15.46 -7.90 -7.17
CA GLY A 141 15.70 -8.97 -8.15
C GLY A 141 15.07 -10.32 -7.82
N GLN A 142 14.09 -10.39 -6.90
CA GLN A 142 13.55 -11.65 -6.38
C GLN A 142 12.02 -11.71 -6.36
N VAL A 143 11.36 -10.59 -6.06
CA VAL A 143 9.93 -10.55 -5.74
C VAL A 143 9.19 -9.55 -6.61
N GLN A 144 7.88 -9.73 -6.70
CA GLN A 144 7.00 -8.76 -7.33
C GLN A 144 6.87 -7.50 -6.46
N TYR A 145 6.63 -6.36 -7.10
CA TYR A 145 6.22 -5.16 -6.40
C TYR A 145 4.88 -5.39 -5.71
N TYR A 146 4.77 -4.92 -4.45
CA TYR A 146 3.51 -5.04 -3.74
C TYR A 146 2.61 -3.85 -4.06
N VAL A 147 1.82 -3.97 -5.12
CA VAL A 147 0.90 -2.93 -5.60
C VAL A 147 -0.55 -3.23 -5.18
N THR A 148 -1.24 -2.18 -4.74
CA THR A 148 -2.67 -2.21 -4.39
C THR A 148 -3.45 -1.18 -5.20
N LEU A 149 -4.49 -1.63 -5.91
CA LEU A 149 -5.41 -0.76 -6.63
C LEU A 149 -6.69 -0.60 -5.81
N ASN A 150 -6.95 0.59 -5.28
CA ASN A 150 -8.22 0.90 -4.65
C ASN A 150 -9.17 1.52 -5.70
N LEU A 151 -10.41 1.03 -5.80
CA LEU A 151 -11.37 1.43 -6.83
C LEU A 151 -12.83 1.21 -6.40
N GLY A 152 -13.78 1.69 -7.21
CA GLY A 152 -15.21 1.34 -7.13
C GLY A 152 -16.15 2.48 -6.73
N LEU A 153 -15.62 3.65 -6.33
CA LEU A 153 -16.44 4.79 -5.91
C LEU A 153 -16.81 5.72 -7.05
N ALA A 154 -15.92 5.93 -8.01
CA ALA A 154 -16.11 6.91 -9.07
C ALA A 154 -17.21 6.45 -10.05
N THR A 155 -18.12 7.37 -10.39
CA THR A 155 -19.32 7.08 -11.20
C THR A 155 -19.21 7.61 -12.63
N GLY A 156 -18.05 8.14 -13.02
CA GLY A 156 -17.81 8.63 -14.37
C GLY A 156 -17.72 7.49 -15.38
N GLU A 157 -17.92 7.81 -16.66
CA GLU A 157 -17.92 6.84 -17.74
C GLU A 157 -16.58 6.11 -17.84
N ILE A 158 -15.46 6.85 -17.76
CA ILE A 158 -14.11 6.28 -17.87
C ILE A 158 -13.77 5.50 -16.61
N SER A 159 -14.04 6.05 -15.42
CA SER A 159 -13.72 5.37 -14.17
C SER A 159 -14.51 4.07 -13.98
N ARG A 160 -15.80 4.05 -14.34
CA ARG A 160 -16.61 2.82 -14.37
C ARG A 160 -16.06 1.81 -15.36
N PHE A 161 -15.63 2.25 -16.54
CA PHE A 161 -14.99 1.39 -17.54
C PHE A 161 -13.67 0.80 -17.03
N VAL A 162 -12.84 1.60 -16.36
CA VAL A 162 -11.58 1.17 -15.74
C VAL A 162 -11.85 0.12 -14.68
N THR A 163 -12.77 0.38 -13.74
CA THR A 163 -13.15 -0.60 -12.70
C THR A 163 -13.65 -1.91 -13.30
N SER A 164 -14.58 -1.86 -14.26
CA SER A 164 -15.07 -3.07 -14.94
C SER A 164 -13.92 -3.81 -15.65
N SER A 165 -13.00 -3.10 -16.28
CA SER A 165 -11.90 -3.71 -17.04
C SER A 165 -10.87 -4.35 -16.12
N VAL A 166 -10.46 -3.67 -15.04
CA VAL A 166 -9.57 -4.24 -14.03
C VAL A 166 -10.13 -5.55 -13.48
N LEU A 167 -11.40 -5.57 -13.06
CA LEU A 167 -12.03 -6.75 -12.48
C LEU A 167 -12.18 -7.89 -13.50
N LYS A 168 -12.64 -7.60 -14.73
CA LYS A 168 -12.85 -8.62 -15.77
C LYS A 168 -11.53 -9.22 -16.29
N CYS A 169 -10.53 -8.38 -16.56
CA CYS A 169 -9.20 -8.84 -16.99
C CYS A 169 -8.55 -9.71 -15.90
N PHE A 170 -8.56 -9.26 -14.64
CA PHE A 170 -8.03 -10.03 -13.52
C PHE A 170 -8.77 -11.36 -13.31
N MET A 171 -10.10 -11.36 -13.44
CA MET A 171 -10.94 -12.55 -13.30
C MET A 171 -10.66 -13.59 -14.40
N ALA A 172 -10.44 -13.14 -15.65
CA ALA A 172 -10.22 -14.01 -16.81
C ALA A 172 -8.76 -14.52 -16.94
N SER A 173 -7.80 -13.87 -16.29
CA SER A 173 -6.39 -14.18 -16.43
C SER A 173 -5.90 -15.26 -15.45
N LYS A 174 -4.59 -15.52 -15.42
CA LYS A 174 -3.92 -16.32 -14.37
C LYS A 174 -3.31 -15.45 -13.26
N TYR A 175 -3.59 -14.15 -13.25
CA TYR A 175 -2.94 -13.21 -12.35
C TYR A 175 -3.34 -13.47 -10.90
N ILE A 176 -2.38 -13.25 -10.01
CA ILE A 176 -2.56 -13.24 -8.55
C ILE A 176 -2.21 -11.87 -7.92
N ARG A 177 -1.70 -10.95 -8.75
CA ARG A 177 -1.36 -9.55 -8.41
C ARG A 177 -1.89 -8.64 -9.53
N PRO A 178 -2.17 -7.35 -9.28
CA PRO A 178 -2.05 -6.62 -8.00
C PRO A 178 -3.04 -7.09 -6.93
N ASN A 179 -2.91 -6.58 -5.71
CA ASN A 179 -4.04 -6.59 -4.78
C ASN A 179 -5.08 -5.58 -5.27
N ILE A 180 -6.37 -5.93 -5.17
CA ILE A 180 -7.46 -5.06 -5.58
C ILE A 180 -8.38 -4.86 -4.38
N ILE A 181 -8.67 -3.61 -4.06
CA ILE A 181 -9.57 -3.21 -2.98
C ILE A 181 -10.77 -2.50 -3.60
N PHE A 182 -11.94 -3.13 -3.46
CA PHE A 182 -13.20 -2.55 -3.88
C PHE A 182 -13.82 -1.80 -2.71
N LYS A 183 -13.91 -0.47 -2.81
CA LYS A 183 -14.51 0.38 -1.78
C LYS A 183 -16.03 0.31 -1.89
N LEU A 184 -16.70 -0.10 -0.80
CA LEU A 184 -18.15 -0.28 -0.76
C LEU A 184 -18.82 0.88 -0.01
N LYS A 185 -19.77 1.55 -0.65
CA LYS A 185 -20.47 2.73 -0.13
C LYS A 185 -21.95 2.73 -0.53
N ASP A 186 -22.84 2.86 0.45
CA ASP A 186 -24.28 3.03 0.21
C ASP A 186 -24.56 4.31 -0.60
N GLY A 187 -25.46 4.20 -1.58
CA GLY A 187 -25.75 5.27 -2.53
C GLY A 187 -24.77 5.35 -3.71
N ILE A 188 -23.72 4.54 -3.73
CA ILE A 188 -22.77 4.46 -4.85
C ILE A 188 -22.78 3.08 -5.50
N ASN A 189 -22.56 2.01 -4.75
CA ASN A 189 -22.38 0.67 -5.32
C ASN A 189 -22.98 -0.48 -4.50
N ARG A 190 -23.69 -0.20 -3.41
CA ARG A 190 -24.05 -1.22 -2.41
C ARG A 190 -25.35 -1.93 -2.73
N LYS A 191 -26.35 -1.24 -3.29
CA LYS A 191 -27.71 -1.75 -3.50
C LYS A 191 -28.22 -1.53 -4.91
N LYS A 192 -29.19 -2.35 -5.30
CA LYS A 192 -29.89 -2.21 -6.58
C LYS A 192 -30.49 -0.80 -6.68
N GLY A 193 -30.14 -0.09 -7.73
CA GLY A 193 -30.50 1.32 -7.94
C GLY A 193 -29.33 2.28 -7.79
N ASP A 194 -28.26 1.90 -7.08
CA ASP A 194 -27.04 2.70 -7.04
C ASP A 194 -26.30 2.63 -8.39
N ASN A 195 -25.64 3.73 -8.79
CA ASN A 195 -24.98 3.87 -10.09
C ASN A 195 -23.98 2.74 -10.39
N ASN A 196 -23.17 2.36 -9.40
CA ASN A 196 -22.10 1.37 -9.51
C ASN A 196 -22.49 0.00 -8.95
N TYR A 197 -23.78 -0.28 -8.75
CA TYR A 197 -24.21 -1.59 -8.26
C TYR A 197 -23.84 -2.73 -9.23
N ASP A 198 -23.84 -2.46 -10.53
CA ASP A 198 -23.36 -3.39 -11.56
C ASP A 198 -21.88 -3.74 -11.37
N LEU A 199 -21.04 -2.76 -11.02
CA LEU A 199 -19.63 -2.99 -10.72
C LEU A 199 -19.43 -3.82 -9.45
N PHE A 200 -20.27 -3.62 -8.43
CA PHE A 200 -20.27 -4.47 -7.23
C PHE A 200 -20.63 -5.93 -7.56
N ARG A 201 -21.58 -6.16 -8.48
CA ARG A 201 -21.88 -7.52 -8.97
C ARG A 201 -20.67 -8.16 -9.67
N ILE A 202 -19.95 -7.40 -10.50
CA ILE A 202 -18.71 -7.88 -11.15
C ILE A 202 -17.62 -8.18 -10.10
N ALA A 203 -17.46 -7.30 -9.10
CA ALA A 203 -16.51 -7.52 -8.00
C ALA A 203 -16.82 -8.81 -7.25
N MET A 204 -18.08 -9.09 -6.93
CA MET A 204 -18.48 -10.34 -6.28
C MET A 204 -18.19 -11.57 -7.14
N GLU A 205 -18.47 -11.51 -8.45
CA GLU A 205 -18.12 -12.59 -9.37
C GLU A 205 -16.60 -12.86 -9.39
N CYS A 206 -15.81 -11.78 -9.42
CA CYS A 206 -14.36 -11.85 -9.35
C CYS A 206 -13.90 -12.52 -8.04
N THR A 207 -14.43 -12.08 -6.89
CA THR A 207 -14.13 -12.68 -5.58
C THR A 207 -14.44 -14.17 -5.56
N CYS A 208 -15.58 -14.61 -6.12
CA CYS A 208 -15.95 -16.03 -6.17
C CYS A 208 -14.95 -16.89 -6.97
N LYS A 209 -14.23 -16.31 -7.94
CA LYS A 209 -13.26 -17.02 -8.79
C LYS A 209 -11.81 -16.84 -8.35
N LYS A 210 -11.49 -15.73 -7.66
CA LYS A 210 -10.11 -15.28 -7.42
C LYS A 210 -9.80 -14.88 -5.99
N MET A 211 -10.77 -14.92 -5.07
CA MET A 211 -10.69 -14.40 -3.69
C MET A 211 -10.47 -12.88 -3.56
N ILE A 212 -10.15 -12.20 -4.66
CA ILE A 212 -9.94 -10.76 -4.81
C ILE A 212 -11.05 -10.22 -5.73
N PRO A 213 -11.59 -9.01 -5.52
CA PRO A 213 -11.14 -7.96 -4.61
C PRO A 213 -11.45 -8.21 -3.13
N THR A 214 -10.65 -7.55 -2.27
CA THR A 214 -10.99 -7.31 -0.85
C THR A 214 -11.95 -6.12 -0.77
N TYR A 215 -12.92 -6.17 0.15
CA TYR A 215 -13.91 -5.09 0.29
C TYR A 215 -13.54 -4.13 1.42
N PHE A 216 -13.47 -2.84 1.10
CA PHE A 216 -13.30 -1.79 2.10
C PHE A 216 -14.66 -1.14 2.41
N LEU A 217 -15.17 -1.36 3.62
CA LEU A 217 -16.48 -0.88 4.04
C LEU A 217 -16.41 0.60 4.48
N CYS A 218 -16.73 1.50 3.56
CA CYS A 218 -16.74 2.94 3.83
C CYS A 218 -17.84 3.36 4.82
N ASP A 219 -18.91 2.57 4.94
CA ASP A 219 -20.01 2.81 5.88
C ASP A 219 -19.81 2.18 7.27
N SER A 220 -18.63 1.62 7.56
CA SER A 220 -18.34 1.12 8.91
C SER A 220 -18.26 2.28 9.91
N ASN A 221 -18.54 2.01 11.19
CA ASN A 221 -18.62 3.03 12.24
C ASN A 221 -17.40 3.98 12.29
N HIS A 222 -16.20 3.45 12.03
CA HIS A 222 -14.96 4.23 12.05
C HIS A 222 -14.71 5.05 10.78
N ASN A 223 -15.37 4.74 9.67
CA ASN A 223 -15.18 5.41 8.38
C ASN A 223 -16.40 6.25 7.97
N LEU A 224 -17.52 6.16 8.68
CA LEU A 224 -18.79 6.79 8.30
C LEU A 224 -18.69 8.31 8.11
N LYS A 225 -17.84 8.98 8.90
CA LYS A 225 -17.59 10.43 8.85
C LYS A 225 -16.45 10.82 7.91
N VAL A 226 -15.75 9.85 7.34
CA VAL A 226 -14.61 10.07 6.46
C VAL A 226 -15.09 10.14 5.03
N ASP A 227 -14.59 11.12 4.27
CA ASP A 227 -14.78 11.15 2.83
C ASP A 227 -14.16 9.87 2.22
N PRO A 228 -14.97 8.98 1.59
CA PRO A 228 -14.48 7.71 1.08
C PRO A 228 -13.46 7.86 -0.06
N PHE A 229 -13.41 9.01 -0.73
CA PHE A 229 -12.39 9.31 -1.75
C PHE A 229 -11.05 9.72 -1.14
N LYS A 230 -11.02 10.22 0.11
CA LYS A 230 -9.78 10.61 0.79
C LYS A 230 -9.12 9.49 1.58
N ILE A 231 -9.74 8.31 1.63
CA ILE A 231 -9.24 7.18 2.41
C ILE A 231 -8.98 5.97 1.52
N ALA A 232 -7.81 5.36 1.69
CA ALA A 232 -7.40 4.16 0.97
C ALA A 232 -6.65 3.22 1.91
N LEU A 233 -6.47 1.97 1.46
CA LEU A 233 -5.67 0.98 2.17
C LEU A 233 -4.36 0.73 1.40
N MET A 234 -3.25 0.76 2.14
CA MET A 234 -1.92 0.43 1.67
C MET A 234 -1.60 -1.04 1.91
N GLY A 235 -1.11 -1.71 0.86
CA GLY A 235 -0.77 -3.13 0.90
C GLY A 235 -2.00 -3.98 1.26
N CYS A 236 -1.90 -4.77 2.33
CA CYS A 236 -3.03 -5.57 2.80
C CYS A 236 -4.11 -4.70 3.49
N ARG A 237 -3.69 -3.75 4.33
CA ARG A 237 -4.58 -3.20 5.38
C ARG A 237 -4.09 -1.94 6.10
N SER A 238 -2.95 -1.35 5.72
CA SER A 238 -2.43 -0.17 6.43
C SER A 238 -3.25 1.06 6.04
N LYS A 239 -3.77 1.79 7.03
CA LYS A 239 -4.65 2.95 6.84
C LYS A 239 -4.05 4.16 7.56
N VAL A 240 -3.51 5.10 6.82
CA VAL A 240 -2.97 6.38 7.33
C VAL A 240 -3.89 7.47 6.81
N TYR A 241 -4.57 8.19 7.71
CA TYR A 241 -5.65 9.12 7.31
C TYR A 241 -5.60 10.44 8.08
N GLN A 242 -5.73 10.39 9.41
CA GLN A 242 -5.85 11.59 10.24
C GLN A 242 -4.55 12.40 10.28
N ASN A 243 -4.64 13.71 10.13
CA ASN A 243 -3.50 14.62 10.15
C ASN A 243 -3.77 15.79 11.13
N GLU A 244 -2.84 16.03 12.05
CA GLU A 244 -2.97 17.14 13.02
C GLU A 244 -2.63 18.51 12.40
N TYR A 245 -1.75 18.55 11.40
CA TYR A 245 -1.19 19.78 10.84
C TYR A 245 -1.53 19.96 9.34
N GLY A 246 -2.51 19.22 8.84
CA GLY A 246 -2.86 19.25 7.43
C GLY A 246 -4.20 18.60 7.16
N GLU A 247 -4.45 18.29 5.89
CA GLU A 247 -5.69 17.67 5.48
C GLU A 247 -5.74 16.19 5.88
N ASP A 248 -6.91 15.78 6.36
CA ASP A 248 -7.26 14.38 6.57
C ASP A 248 -7.40 13.66 5.22
N THR A 249 -6.34 12.95 4.83
CA THR A 249 -6.27 12.16 3.60
C THR A 249 -5.23 11.05 3.70
N THR A 250 -5.40 9.96 2.96
CA THR A 250 -4.36 8.95 2.74
C THR A 250 -3.47 9.31 1.56
N ILE A 251 -3.95 10.11 0.62
CA ILE A 251 -3.24 10.45 -0.63
C ILE A 251 -1.98 11.24 -0.28
N GLY A 252 -0.84 10.83 -0.84
CA GLY A 252 0.48 11.36 -0.56
C GLY A 252 1.04 11.08 0.85
N ARG A 253 0.38 10.24 1.66
CA ARG A 253 0.86 9.89 3.00
C ARG A 253 1.49 8.51 3.05
N SER A 254 2.52 8.41 3.89
CA SER A 254 3.27 7.18 4.13
C SER A 254 3.06 6.60 5.51
N ASN A 255 3.14 5.27 5.61
CA ASN A 255 3.43 4.61 6.88
C ASN A 255 4.96 4.52 7.01
N ILE A 256 5.51 5.12 8.07
CA ILE A 256 6.96 5.26 8.22
C ILE A 256 7.57 3.91 8.60
N VAL A 257 7.26 3.40 9.80
CA VAL A 257 7.79 2.15 10.32
C VAL A 257 6.77 1.46 11.20
N TYR A 258 6.98 0.19 11.51
CA TYR A 258 6.11 -0.58 12.40
C TYR A 258 6.90 -1.72 13.03
N ASN A 259 6.49 -2.12 14.23
CA ASN A 259 7.01 -3.28 14.95
C ASN A 259 5.84 -4.14 15.41
N THR A 260 6.07 -5.42 15.69
CA THR A 260 5.05 -6.33 16.21
C THR A 260 5.43 -6.79 17.61
N ILE A 261 4.49 -6.69 18.56
CA ILE A 261 4.64 -7.27 19.90
C ILE A 261 4.05 -8.68 19.91
N ASN A 262 4.80 -9.64 20.42
CA ASN A 262 4.38 -11.04 20.51
C ASN A 262 3.51 -11.28 21.75
N LEU A 263 2.22 -10.96 21.65
CA LEU A 263 1.27 -11.13 22.76
C LEU A 263 1.22 -12.58 23.29
N PRO A 264 1.18 -13.64 22.45
CA PRO A 264 1.23 -15.01 22.95
C PRO A 264 2.46 -15.30 23.81
N ARG A 265 3.64 -14.78 23.44
CA ARG A 265 4.87 -14.98 24.21
C ARG A 265 4.76 -14.39 25.61
N ILE A 266 4.22 -13.17 25.74
CA ILE A 266 4.00 -12.52 27.05
C ILE A 266 3.12 -13.40 27.94
N ALA A 267 1.99 -13.88 27.40
CA ALA A 267 1.08 -14.72 28.16
C ALA A 267 1.71 -16.06 28.60
N LEU A 268 2.44 -16.73 27.69
CA LEU A 268 3.08 -18.01 27.98
C LEU A 268 4.23 -17.88 28.99
N GLU A 269 5.02 -16.81 28.93
CA GLU A 269 6.08 -16.55 29.91
C GLU A 269 5.50 -16.30 31.31
N ILE A 270 4.40 -15.54 31.40
CA ILE A 270 3.71 -15.30 32.68
C ILE A 270 3.15 -16.60 33.25
N ASP A 271 2.47 -17.40 32.43
CA ASP A 271 1.87 -18.67 32.87
C ASP A 271 2.94 -19.65 33.37
N LYS A 272 4.04 -19.78 32.62
CA LYS A 272 5.18 -20.64 32.98
C LYS A 272 5.86 -20.20 34.28
N ASN A 273 6.09 -18.90 34.46
CA ASN A 273 6.84 -18.38 35.59
C ASN A 273 5.98 -18.23 36.86
N ASN A 274 4.66 -18.17 36.73
CA ASN A 274 3.73 -17.93 37.82
C ASN A 274 2.59 -18.97 37.85
N PRO A 275 2.91 -20.28 37.99
CA PRO A 275 1.91 -21.34 37.85
C PRO A 275 0.77 -21.26 38.88
N ASN A 276 1.07 -20.72 40.07
CA ASN A 276 0.13 -20.67 41.20
C ASN A 276 -0.77 -19.43 41.22
N LEU A 277 -0.52 -18.44 40.35
CA LEU A 277 -1.38 -17.25 40.27
C LEU A 277 -2.72 -17.59 39.63
N SER A 278 -3.77 -16.93 40.11
CA SER A 278 -5.09 -16.94 39.49
C SER A 278 -5.05 -16.33 38.07
N LYS A 279 -6.12 -16.56 37.32
CA LYS A 279 -6.25 -16.02 35.96
C LYS A 279 -6.28 -14.49 35.98
N GLU A 280 -6.99 -13.89 36.93
CA GLU A 280 -7.06 -12.44 37.09
C GLU A 280 -5.68 -11.84 37.35
N GLU A 281 -4.91 -12.41 38.29
CA GLU A 281 -3.54 -11.96 38.58
C GLU A 281 -2.61 -12.08 37.37
N LYS A 282 -2.72 -13.17 36.59
CA LYS A 282 -1.95 -13.34 35.34
C LYS A 282 -2.33 -12.30 34.28
N ILE A 283 -3.61 -11.93 34.19
CA ILE A 283 -4.08 -10.89 33.27
C ILE A 283 -3.52 -9.51 33.68
N ASP A 284 -3.46 -9.21 34.97
CA ASP A 284 -2.91 -7.93 35.43
C ASP A 284 -1.39 -7.85 35.22
N LEU A 285 -0.66 -8.95 35.45
CA LEU A 285 0.73 -9.05 35.03
C LEU A 285 0.90 -8.91 33.52
N PHE A 286 -0.01 -9.49 32.72
CA PHE A 286 0.04 -9.38 31.26
C PHE A 286 -0.07 -7.93 30.81
N LYS A 287 -1.02 -7.17 31.37
CA LYS A 287 -1.17 -5.74 31.06
C LYS A 287 0.08 -4.96 31.43
N LYS A 288 0.65 -5.23 32.61
CA LYS A 288 1.88 -4.58 33.08
C LYS A 288 3.06 -4.86 32.13
N ASN A 289 3.33 -6.13 31.85
CA ASN A 289 4.44 -6.53 30.96
C ASN A 289 4.24 -6.01 29.53
N TRP A 290 2.99 -5.98 29.05
CA TRP A 290 2.68 -5.40 27.75
C TRP A 290 2.97 -3.90 27.71
N LEU A 291 2.61 -3.14 28.76
CA LEU A 291 2.90 -1.70 28.84
C LEU A 291 4.40 -1.43 28.85
N GLU A 292 5.18 -2.22 29.59
CA GLU A 292 6.65 -2.10 29.61
C GLU A 292 7.25 -2.34 28.22
N ILE A 293 6.85 -3.42 27.54
CA ILE A 293 7.31 -3.71 26.16
C ILE A 293 6.83 -2.63 25.18
N ALA A 294 5.61 -2.12 25.35
CA ALA A 294 5.06 -1.09 24.48
C ALA A 294 5.83 0.24 24.63
N ASP A 295 6.32 0.56 25.82
CA ASP A 295 7.13 1.75 26.06
C ASP A 295 8.49 1.66 25.35
N ASP A 296 9.16 0.51 25.42
CA ASP A 296 10.38 0.24 24.66
C ASP A 296 10.12 0.27 23.13
N VAL A 297 9.00 -0.29 22.67
CA VAL A 297 8.63 -0.25 21.24
C VAL A 297 8.35 1.17 20.78
N LYS A 298 7.75 2.03 21.63
CA LYS A 298 7.52 3.45 21.34
C LYS A 298 8.85 4.18 21.15
N ASP A 299 9.80 4.01 22.08
CA ASP A 299 11.14 4.60 21.95
C ASP A 299 11.87 4.10 20.69
N LEU A 300 11.76 2.81 20.40
CA LEU A 300 12.33 2.22 19.18
C LEU A 300 11.72 2.81 17.90
N LEU A 301 10.41 3.10 17.88
CA LEU A 301 9.76 3.74 16.75
C LEU A 301 10.26 5.18 16.56
N PHE A 302 10.51 5.92 17.64
CA PHE A 302 11.11 7.26 17.58
C PHE A 302 12.55 7.22 17.06
N ASP A 303 13.40 6.30 17.54
CA ASP A 303 14.77 6.17 17.00
C ASP A 303 14.76 5.92 15.49
N ARG A 304 13.86 5.05 15.01
CA ARG A 304 13.69 4.81 13.57
C ARG A 304 13.22 6.06 12.82
N TYR A 305 12.23 6.76 13.37
CA TYR A 305 11.70 7.98 12.78
C TYR A 305 12.79 9.06 12.67
N ASP A 306 13.51 9.32 13.75
CA ASP A 306 14.56 10.36 13.81
C ASP A 306 15.72 10.06 12.85
N LYS A 307 16.05 8.79 12.62
CA LYS A 307 17.04 8.38 11.62
C LYS A 307 16.56 8.65 10.19
N ILE A 308 15.30 8.32 9.88
CA ILE A 308 14.72 8.61 8.56
C ILE A 308 14.65 10.12 8.32
N CYS A 309 14.34 10.92 9.34
CA CYS A 309 14.33 12.38 9.23
C CYS A 309 15.71 13.01 8.96
N LYS A 310 16.80 12.25 9.10
CA LYS A 310 18.16 12.70 8.76
C LYS A 310 18.58 12.36 7.33
N GLN A 311 17.78 11.56 6.61
CA GLN A 311 18.01 11.26 5.20
C GLN A 311 17.73 12.50 4.35
N ASP A 312 18.42 12.63 3.22
CA ASP A 312 18.23 13.75 2.30
C ASP A 312 17.07 13.45 1.33
N SER A 313 16.48 14.51 0.76
CA SER A 313 15.56 14.39 -0.36
C SER A 313 16.17 13.70 -1.59
N ASP A 314 17.49 13.77 -1.75
CA ASP A 314 18.25 13.10 -2.81
C ASP A 314 18.28 11.57 -2.65
N ASP A 315 18.01 11.05 -1.44
CA ASP A 315 17.85 9.62 -1.19
C ASP A 315 16.48 9.09 -1.69
N PHE A 316 15.56 9.99 -2.05
CA PHE A 316 14.21 9.68 -2.53
C PHE A 316 13.89 10.38 -3.87
N PRO A 317 14.68 10.15 -4.93
CA PRO A 317 14.62 10.92 -6.18
C PRO A 317 13.27 10.81 -6.91
N CYS A 318 12.64 9.63 -6.96
CA CYS A 318 11.32 9.42 -7.54
C CYS A 318 10.24 10.19 -6.79
N ASN A 319 10.24 10.14 -5.45
CA ASN A 319 9.32 10.93 -4.65
C ASN A 319 9.49 12.44 -4.90
N THR A 320 10.73 12.93 -4.90
CA THR A 320 11.06 14.34 -5.05
C THR A 320 10.71 14.84 -6.46
N GLN A 321 11.14 14.12 -7.50
CA GLN A 321 10.90 14.48 -8.91
C GLN A 321 9.41 14.53 -9.25
N HIS A 322 8.61 13.60 -8.71
CA HIS A 322 7.19 13.49 -9.03
C HIS A 322 6.26 14.05 -7.95
N ASN A 323 6.80 14.69 -6.89
CA ASN A 323 6.02 15.32 -5.84
C ASN A 323 4.92 14.40 -5.26
N LEU A 324 5.30 13.14 -5.00
CA LEU A 324 4.34 12.06 -4.70
C LEU A 324 3.79 12.12 -3.27
N ARG A 325 4.43 12.91 -2.39
CA ARG A 325 4.10 13.04 -0.97
C ARG A 325 3.43 14.38 -0.67
N ILE A 326 2.60 14.39 0.37
CA ILE A 326 2.22 15.62 1.04
C ILE A 326 3.31 15.91 2.09
N ILE A 327 3.89 17.11 2.03
CA ILE A 327 4.86 17.63 2.99
C ILE A 327 4.12 18.09 4.23
#